data_AF-A0A7W0HXE2-F1
#
_entry.id   AF-A0A7W0HXE2-F1
#
_cell.length_a   1.000
_cell.length_b   1.000
_cell.length_c   1.000
_cell.angle_alpha   90.00
_cell.angle_beta   90.00
_cell.angle_gamma   90.00
#
_symmetry.space_group_name_H-M   'P 1'
#
loop_
_entity.id
_entity.type
_entity.pdbx_description
1 polymer ?
#
loop_
_entity_poly.entity_id
_entity_poly.type
_entity_poly.pdbx_seq_one_letter_code
_entity_poly.pdbx_strand_id
1 'polypeptide(L)'
;MKRALLLLCSVTLAVLGPAHAFQSAQAQQPRAGAQPVPGASPLVCPTGQHVLEDRCVEDGEDPDHRSGNYGNLSTGVAAGVVAGALLGRSFAARTSDARRLVPVRMYLPAPAIPPRGIGAYGVVALRGLPTPATRARLWRLCQSFVKYLPRPEAIPNSVRRSDWMVTVWPLTQPEAAPAKKDDCDFVIDHYDLYGGISAIQDAELQGADLSGPGPFLIGWSPASSRGVKDKVVLTFDMSSLDSQESFDRAFIWWQQRVVSDPKLWRHGWSVEAIRLSVRDFFDRYGESALNAIRFFGGK
;
A
#
# COMPACT_ATOMS: atom_id res chain seq x y z
N MET A 1 29.91 -64.28 24.82
CA MET A 1 28.48 -64.54 25.14
C MET A 1 27.62 -63.76 24.14
N LYS A 2 26.45 -64.28 23.71
CA LYS A 2 25.38 -63.63 22.89
C LYS A 2 25.87 -62.88 21.62
N ARG A 3 25.91 -63.49 20.42
CA ARG A 3 24.82 -63.89 19.48
C ARG A 3 23.87 -62.76 19.04
N ALA A 4 23.68 -62.69 17.72
CA ALA A 4 22.89 -61.71 16.97
C ALA A 4 21.38 -61.97 17.00
N LEU A 5 20.61 -60.99 16.53
CA LEU A 5 19.31 -61.23 15.88
C LEU A 5 19.01 -60.14 14.84
N LEU A 6 18.78 -60.56 13.59
CA LEU A 6 18.06 -59.72 12.61
C LEU A 6 16.57 -59.76 12.91
N LEU A 7 15.86 -58.67 12.64
CA LEU A 7 14.40 -58.68 12.51
C LEU A 7 13.98 -57.89 11.27
N LEU A 8 13.79 -58.63 10.18
CA LEU A 8 12.96 -58.21 9.06
C LEU A 8 11.52 -58.10 9.53
N CYS A 9 10.81 -57.03 9.17
CA CYS A 9 9.37 -56.98 9.28
C CYS A 9 8.76 -56.68 7.91
N SER A 10 8.42 -57.75 7.18
CA SER A 10 7.58 -57.67 6.00
C SER A 10 6.16 -57.32 6.43
N VAL A 11 5.54 -56.34 5.76
CA VAL A 11 4.08 -56.13 5.85
C VAL A 11 3.49 -56.31 4.45
N THR A 12 2.52 -57.21 4.37
CA THR A 12 1.96 -57.77 3.12
C THR A 12 0.75 -56.96 2.63
N LEU A 13 0.46 -57.06 1.32
CA LEU A 13 -0.72 -56.54 0.63
C LEU A 13 -2.07 -56.79 1.35
N ALA A 14 -2.94 -55.79 1.37
CA ALA A 14 -4.35 -55.77 0.88
C ALA A 14 -5.01 -54.38 1.24
N VAL A 15 -6.21 -53.96 0.80
CA VAL A 15 -7.26 -54.54 -0.07
C VAL A 15 -7.68 -53.52 -1.16
N LEU A 16 -8.19 -54.04 -2.28
CA LEU A 16 -8.95 -53.39 -3.37
C LEU A 16 -10.19 -52.54 -2.96
N GLY A 17 -10.43 -51.46 -3.71
CA GLY A 17 -11.77 -50.97 -4.11
C GLY A 17 -12.19 -49.57 -3.67
N PRO A 18 -13.24 -48.96 -4.27
CA PRO A 18 -13.79 -49.15 -5.61
C PRO A 18 -13.55 -47.92 -6.53
N ALA A 19 -13.77 -48.07 -7.83
CA ALA A 19 -13.68 -46.97 -8.78
C ALA A 19 -14.86 -45.99 -8.63
N HIS A 20 -14.59 -44.72 -8.32
CA HIS A 20 -15.59 -43.66 -8.47
C HIS A 20 -15.71 -43.27 -9.95
N ALA A 21 -16.97 -43.20 -10.41
CA ALA A 21 -17.29 -42.89 -11.79
C ALA A 21 -16.78 -41.51 -12.22
N PHE A 22 -15.94 -41.48 -13.26
CA PHE A 22 -15.60 -40.25 -13.96
C PHE A 22 -16.84 -39.81 -14.74
N GLN A 23 -17.57 -38.83 -14.20
CA GLN A 23 -18.76 -38.30 -14.85
C GLN A 23 -18.32 -37.38 -16.00
N SER A 24 -18.59 -37.82 -17.23
CA SER A 24 -18.20 -37.13 -18.46
C SER A 24 -18.72 -35.69 -18.49
N ALA A 25 -17.81 -34.72 -18.42
CA ALA A 25 -18.15 -33.32 -18.68
C ALA A 25 -18.62 -33.19 -20.14
N GLN A 26 -19.92 -32.98 -20.34
CA GLN A 26 -20.47 -32.72 -21.66
C GLN A 26 -19.91 -31.40 -22.19
N ALA A 27 -19.22 -31.45 -23.33
CA ALA A 27 -18.79 -30.24 -24.03
C ALA A 27 -20.02 -29.46 -24.49
N GLN A 28 -20.33 -28.35 -23.83
CA GLN A 28 -21.34 -27.42 -24.30
C GLN A 28 -20.85 -26.78 -25.60
N GLN A 29 -21.59 -27.05 -26.67
CA GLN A 29 -21.35 -26.47 -27.99
C GLN A 29 -21.45 -24.94 -27.93
N PRO A 30 -20.60 -24.19 -28.65
CA PRO A 30 -20.72 -22.75 -28.72
C PRO A 30 -22.04 -22.38 -29.39
N ARG A 31 -22.87 -21.58 -28.72
CA ARG A 31 -24.04 -20.96 -29.36
C ARG A 31 -23.58 -19.99 -30.43
N ALA A 32 -23.92 -20.29 -31.68
CA ALA A 32 -23.74 -19.38 -32.80
C ALA A 32 -24.73 -18.20 -32.72
N GLY A 33 -24.29 -17.03 -33.20
CA GLY A 33 -25.19 -16.03 -33.78
C GLY A 33 -25.89 -15.06 -32.81
N ALA A 34 -25.17 -14.01 -32.40
CA ALA A 34 -25.78 -12.69 -32.27
C ALA A 34 -25.30 -11.85 -33.47
N GLN A 35 -26.18 -11.61 -34.44
CA GLN A 35 -25.86 -10.70 -35.56
C GLN A 35 -25.87 -9.24 -35.06
N PRO A 36 -24.93 -8.39 -35.48
CA PRO A 36 -25.01 -6.96 -35.20
C PRO A 36 -26.20 -6.36 -35.96
N VAL A 37 -27.00 -5.54 -35.28
CA VAL A 37 -28.13 -4.83 -35.90
C VAL A 37 -27.58 -3.62 -36.66
N PRO A 38 -27.72 -3.54 -37.99
CA PRO A 38 -27.28 -2.36 -38.75
C PRO A 38 -28.38 -1.29 -38.72
N GLY A 39 -28.09 -0.08 -38.21
CA GLY A 39 -29.03 1.04 -38.33
C GLY A 39 -28.98 2.13 -37.26
N ALA A 40 -28.20 2.00 -36.19
CA ALA A 40 -28.06 3.08 -35.20
C ALA A 40 -27.12 4.18 -35.74
N SER A 41 -27.70 5.23 -36.32
CA SER A 41 -26.97 6.48 -36.59
C SER A 41 -26.50 7.10 -35.27
N PRO A 42 -25.25 7.58 -35.15
CA PRO A 42 -24.79 8.23 -33.93
C PRO A 42 -25.57 9.52 -33.67
N LEU A 43 -25.86 9.78 -32.39
CA LEU A 43 -26.55 10.98 -31.93
C LEU A 43 -25.60 12.17 -32.08
N VAL A 44 -25.91 13.08 -33.03
CA VAL A 44 -25.13 14.30 -33.27
C VAL A 44 -25.77 15.46 -32.52
N CYS A 45 -25.11 15.96 -31.48
CA CYS A 45 -25.58 17.12 -30.73
C CYS A 45 -25.32 18.43 -31.49
N PRO A 46 -26.14 19.47 -31.29
CA PRO A 46 -25.86 20.83 -31.73
C PRO A 46 -24.56 21.39 -31.14
N THR A 47 -23.97 22.38 -31.81
CA THR A 47 -22.79 23.11 -31.32
C THR A 47 -23.07 23.73 -29.94
N GLY A 48 -22.28 23.38 -28.92
CA GLY A 48 -22.45 23.85 -27.54
C GLY A 48 -23.11 22.84 -26.59
N GLN A 49 -23.32 21.58 -27.02
CA GLN A 49 -23.82 20.50 -26.17
C GLN A 49 -22.92 19.26 -26.27
N HIS A 50 -22.83 18.49 -25.18
CA HIS A 50 -22.11 17.21 -25.13
C HIS A 50 -23.06 16.02 -24.91
N VAL A 51 -22.67 14.82 -25.35
CA VAL A 51 -23.47 13.60 -25.16
C VAL A 51 -23.19 13.01 -23.77
N LEU A 52 -24.24 12.81 -22.99
CA LEU A 52 -24.23 12.05 -21.75
C LEU A 52 -25.44 11.11 -21.73
N GLU A 53 -25.21 9.80 -21.57
CA GLU A 53 -26.25 8.76 -21.49
C GLU A 53 -27.35 8.88 -22.59
N ASP A 54 -26.92 8.86 -23.85
CA ASP A 54 -27.77 8.96 -25.06
C ASP A 54 -28.63 10.24 -25.15
N ARG A 55 -28.23 11.32 -24.46
CA ARG A 55 -28.87 12.65 -24.55
C ARG A 55 -27.84 13.76 -24.70
N CYS A 56 -28.24 14.86 -25.33
CA CYS A 56 -27.44 16.08 -25.38
C CYS A 56 -27.70 16.93 -24.13
N VAL A 57 -26.64 17.42 -23.49
CA VAL A 57 -26.67 18.25 -22.29
C VAL A 57 -25.97 19.58 -22.59
N GLU A 58 -26.54 20.69 -22.11
CA GLU A 58 -25.98 22.04 -22.25
C GLU A 58 -24.91 22.30 -21.18
N ASP A 59 -23.80 22.91 -21.59
CA ASP A 59 -22.73 23.34 -20.70
C ASP A 59 -23.20 24.56 -19.90
N GLY A 60 -23.64 24.34 -18.66
CA GLY A 60 -24.14 25.40 -17.78
C GLY A 60 -23.05 26.40 -17.37
N GLU A 61 -23.29 27.69 -17.60
CA GLU A 61 -22.43 28.78 -17.14
C GLU A 61 -22.40 28.86 -15.59
N ASP A 62 -21.20 28.91 -15.01
CA ASP A 62 -20.93 28.97 -13.57
C ASP A 62 -21.02 30.40 -13.01
N PRO A 63 -21.97 30.73 -12.10
CA PRO A 63 -22.20 32.09 -11.64
C PRO A 63 -21.98 32.26 -10.11
N ASP A 64 -20.73 32.28 -9.63
CA ASP A 64 -20.32 33.25 -8.57
C ASP A 64 -18.81 33.25 -8.27
N HIS A 65 -18.06 34.19 -8.86
CA HIS A 65 -16.67 34.48 -8.45
C HIS A 65 -16.61 35.72 -7.54
N ARG A 66 -17.07 35.56 -6.30
CA ARG A 66 -17.16 36.66 -5.33
C ARG A 66 -15.90 36.78 -4.47
N SER A 67 -15.03 37.72 -4.85
CA SER A 67 -13.76 38.00 -4.18
C SER A 67 -13.95 38.58 -2.76
N GLY A 68 -13.43 37.87 -1.74
CA GLY A 68 -13.52 38.23 -0.32
C GLY A 68 -12.28 38.96 0.19
N ASN A 69 -12.33 40.29 0.21
CA ASN A 69 -11.25 41.16 0.69
C ASN A 69 -11.25 41.28 2.23
N TYR A 70 -10.28 40.67 2.92
CA TYR A 70 -10.13 40.81 4.37
C TYR A 70 -9.16 41.95 4.72
N GLY A 71 -9.73 43.06 5.20
CA GLY A 71 -8.99 44.27 5.58
C GLY A 71 -8.24 44.16 6.90
N ASN A 72 -7.19 44.98 7.03
CA ASN A 72 -6.43 45.19 8.26
C ASN A 72 -7.33 45.72 9.40
N LEU A 73 -7.16 45.18 10.61
CA LEU A 73 -7.44 45.91 11.84
C LEU A 73 -6.15 46.12 12.63
N SER A 74 -5.68 47.37 12.64
CA SER A 74 -4.68 47.86 13.58
C SER A 74 -5.36 48.37 14.85
N THR A 75 -5.03 47.78 16.00
CA THR A 75 -5.21 48.42 17.32
C THR A 75 -3.96 48.21 18.15
N GLY A 76 -3.25 49.29 18.43
CA GLY A 76 -2.09 49.28 19.34
C GLY A 76 -2.51 49.67 20.76
N VAL A 77 -1.90 49.05 21.77
CA VAL A 77 -2.00 49.50 23.17
C VAL A 77 -0.65 49.33 23.88
N ALA A 78 -0.24 50.41 24.55
CA ALA A 78 0.72 50.53 25.66
C ALA A 78 2.10 49.84 25.58
N ALA A 79 3.13 50.67 25.53
CA ALA A 79 4.45 50.32 26.07
C ALA A 79 4.37 50.19 27.60
N GLY A 80 4.93 49.10 28.14
CA GLY A 80 5.10 48.87 29.58
C GLY A 80 6.47 48.28 29.86
N VAL A 81 7.45 49.15 30.16
CA VAL A 81 8.82 48.71 30.46
C VAL A 81 8.89 48.21 31.91
N VAL A 82 9.06 46.90 32.09
CA VAL A 82 9.45 46.31 33.38
C VAL A 82 10.82 45.65 33.21
N ALA A 83 11.84 46.32 33.72
CA ALA A 83 13.22 45.83 33.71
C ALA A 83 13.41 44.72 34.77
N GLY A 84 12.95 43.51 34.47
CA GLY A 84 13.21 42.30 35.26
C GLY A 84 14.48 41.61 34.77
N ALA A 85 15.58 41.70 35.53
CA ALA A 85 16.83 41.01 35.22
C ALA A 85 16.71 39.50 35.42
N LEU A 86 16.18 38.79 34.42
CA LEU A 86 16.17 37.33 34.38
C LEU A 86 17.43 36.81 33.70
N LEU A 87 18.12 35.92 34.42
CA LEU A 87 19.33 35.24 33.97
C LEU A 87 19.11 34.62 32.58
N GLY A 88 19.89 35.10 31.61
CA GLY A 88 19.94 34.58 30.25
C GLY A 88 20.53 33.17 30.21
N ARG A 89 19.78 32.17 30.71
CA ARG A 89 19.88 30.81 30.18
C ARG A 89 19.40 30.88 28.74
N SER A 90 20.36 31.09 27.84
CA SER A 90 20.20 30.75 26.44
C SER A 90 19.72 29.31 26.38
N PHE A 91 18.42 29.13 26.17
CA PHE A 91 17.91 27.94 25.55
C PHE A 91 18.50 27.96 24.14
N ALA A 92 19.72 27.43 24.02
CA ALA A 92 20.15 26.83 22.79
C ALA A 92 19.04 25.85 22.45
N ALA A 93 18.18 26.27 21.51
CA ALA A 93 17.17 25.40 20.95
C ALA A 93 17.97 24.19 20.47
N ARG A 94 17.85 23.08 21.21
CA ARG A 94 18.31 21.80 20.68
C ARG A 94 17.42 21.60 19.48
N THR A 95 17.98 21.96 18.32
CA THR A 95 17.67 21.37 17.04
C THR A 95 17.95 19.88 17.22
N SER A 96 16.97 19.22 17.85
CA SER A 96 16.66 17.85 17.57
C SER A 96 16.51 17.82 16.07
N ASP A 97 17.59 17.43 15.40
CA ASP A 97 17.68 17.06 14.00
C ASP A 97 16.84 15.78 13.85
N ALA A 98 15.53 15.94 14.08
CA ALA A 98 14.46 15.02 13.80
C ALA A 98 14.28 15.05 12.29
N ARG A 99 15.35 14.65 11.60
CA ARG A 99 15.50 14.55 10.14
C ARG A 99 14.20 13.99 9.62
N ARG A 100 13.41 14.89 9.02
CA ARG A 100 12.06 14.58 8.57
C ARG A 100 12.22 13.55 7.47
N LEU A 101 11.69 12.37 7.74
CA LEU A 101 11.70 11.30 6.78
C LEU A 101 10.73 11.62 5.67
N VAL A 102 10.89 10.94 4.53
CA VAL A 102 10.08 11.19 3.34
C VAL A 102 9.48 9.89 2.84
N PRO A 103 8.15 9.84 2.56
CA PRO A 103 7.53 8.70 1.89
C PRO A 103 7.94 8.75 0.42
N VAL A 104 8.34 7.63 -0.16
CA VAL A 104 8.68 7.56 -1.58
C VAL A 104 8.02 6.34 -2.20
N ARG A 105 7.34 6.48 -3.35
CA ARG A 105 6.92 5.33 -4.17
C ARG A 105 8.03 4.91 -5.14
N MET A 106 8.21 3.61 -5.36
CA MET A 106 9.04 3.09 -6.43
C MET A 106 8.41 1.86 -7.10
N TYR A 107 8.59 1.74 -8.41
CA TYR A 107 8.39 0.49 -9.13
C TYR A 107 9.74 -0.23 -9.24
N LEU A 108 9.82 -1.48 -8.82
CA LEU A 108 11.07 -2.27 -8.86
C LEU A 108 10.77 -3.73 -9.19
N PRO A 109 11.64 -4.43 -9.93
CA PRO A 109 11.55 -5.87 -10.11
C PRO A 109 12.03 -6.56 -8.83
N ALA A 110 11.58 -7.78 -8.58
CA ALA A 110 11.89 -8.52 -7.35
C ALA A 110 13.40 -8.56 -6.96
N PRO A 111 14.36 -8.75 -7.89
CA PRO A 111 15.79 -8.77 -7.55
C PRO A 111 16.35 -7.43 -7.03
N ALA A 112 15.61 -6.33 -7.17
CA ALA A 112 15.98 -5.01 -6.68
C ALA A 112 15.30 -4.64 -5.34
N ILE A 113 14.59 -5.59 -4.71
CA ILE A 113 13.89 -5.39 -3.42
C ILE A 113 14.65 -6.14 -2.30
N PRO A 114 15.23 -5.44 -1.30
CA PRO A 114 15.07 -4.03 -0.99
C PRO A 114 15.96 -3.07 -1.80
N PRO A 115 15.49 -1.83 -2.06
CA PRO A 115 16.32 -0.80 -2.68
C PRO A 115 17.53 -0.43 -1.79
N ARG A 116 18.68 -0.14 -2.40
CA ARG A 116 19.94 0.12 -1.68
C ARG A 116 20.01 1.54 -1.12
N GLY A 117 20.60 1.68 0.09
CA GLY A 117 20.95 2.98 0.68
C GLY A 117 19.78 3.76 1.29
N ILE A 118 18.66 3.08 1.56
CA ILE A 118 17.48 3.64 2.22
C ILE A 118 17.42 3.26 3.71
N GLY A 119 16.67 4.01 4.50
CA GLY A 119 16.52 3.70 5.94
C GLY A 119 15.62 2.49 6.17
N ALA A 120 14.48 2.47 5.50
CA ALA A 120 13.44 1.46 5.63
C ALA A 120 12.60 1.36 4.35
N TYR A 121 11.82 0.29 4.20
CA TYR A 121 10.96 0.10 3.03
C TYR A 121 9.74 -0.75 3.34
N GLY A 122 8.74 -0.69 2.46
CA GLY A 122 7.68 -1.67 2.41
C GLY A 122 7.35 -2.11 0.99
N VAL A 123 6.48 -3.10 0.87
CA VAL A 123 6.06 -3.74 -0.39
C VAL A 123 4.54 -3.81 -0.41
N VAL A 124 3.95 -3.39 -1.52
CA VAL A 124 2.57 -3.73 -1.88
C VAL A 124 2.58 -5.18 -2.38
N ALA A 125 2.08 -6.11 -1.59
CA ALA A 125 2.18 -7.54 -1.86
C ALA A 125 0.83 -8.17 -2.24
N LEU A 126 0.78 -8.83 -3.40
CA LEU A 126 -0.36 -9.61 -3.88
C LEU A 126 -0.08 -11.11 -3.77
N ARG A 127 -1.09 -11.91 -3.40
CA ARG A 127 -1.03 -13.39 -3.42
C ARG A 127 -1.18 -14.01 -4.82
N GLY A 128 -1.64 -13.24 -5.80
CA GLY A 128 -1.88 -13.70 -7.16
C GLY A 128 -1.91 -12.55 -8.16
N LEU A 129 -1.87 -12.89 -9.45
CA LEU A 129 -2.02 -11.92 -10.54
C LEU A 129 -3.45 -11.33 -10.58
N PRO A 130 -3.64 -10.15 -11.21
CA PRO A 130 -4.97 -9.61 -11.46
C PRO A 130 -5.86 -10.59 -12.23
N THR A 131 -7.14 -10.60 -11.87
CA THR A 131 -8.22 -11.27 -12.61
C THR A 131 -9.30 -10.25 -12.94
N PRO A 132 -10.23 -10.52 -13.88
CA PRO A 132 -11.35 -9.62 -14.14
C PRO A 132 -12.15 -9.26 -12.88
N ALA A 133 -12.30 -10.21 -11.95
CA ALA A 133 -13.00 -9.99 -10.68
C ALA A 133 -12.22 -9.12 -9.68
N THR A 134 -10.87 -9.12 -9.71
CA THR A 134 -10.05 -8.33 -8.77
C THR A 134 -9.56 -7.00 -9.36
N ARG A 135 -9.61 -6.81 -10.69
CA ARG A 135 -9.04 -5.63 -11.37
C ARG A 135 -9.51 -4.31 -10.79
N ALA A 136 -10.84 -4.10 -10.67
CA ALA A 136 -11.39 -2.85 -10.13
C ALA A 136 -10.98 -2.57 -8.68
N ARG A 137 -10.65 -3.59 -7.88
CA ARG A 137 -10.13 -3.43 -6.51
C ARG A 137 -8.65 -3.06 -6.52
N LEU A 138 -7.84 -3.71 -7.36
CA LEU A 138 -6.41 -3.41 -7.52
C LEU A 138 -6.17 -2.03 -8.15
N TRP A 139 -7.04 -1.59 -9.05
CA TRP A 139 -6.99 -0.26 -9.67
C TRP A 139 -7.11 0.85 -8.63
N ARG A 140 -8.07 0.70 -7.70
CA ARG A 140 -8.29 1.64 -6.59
C ARG A 140 -7.13 1.65 -5.58
N LEU A 141 -6.57 0.48 -5.28
CA LEU A 141 -5.31 0.35 -4.52
C LEU A 141 -4.15 1.11 -5.20
N CYS A 142 -3.98 0.95 -6.52
CA CYS A 142 -2.96 1.66 -7.29
C CYS A 142 -3.18 3.17 -7.27
N GLN A 143 -4.41 3.66 -7.45
CA GLN A 143 -4.71 5.08 -7.37
C GLN A 143 -4.29 5.67 -6.02
N SER A 144 -4.58 5.01 -4.89
CA SER A 144 -4.17 5.48 -3.57
C SER A 144 -2.63 5.44 -3.39
N PHE A 145 -1.96 4.39 -3.87
CA PHE A 145 -0.49 4.30 -3.89
C PHE A 145 0.15 5.49 -4.62
N VAL A 146 -0.36 5.82 -5.81
CA VAL A 146 0.10 6.94 -6.64
C VAL A 146 -0.24 8.31 -6.03
N LYS A 147 -1.43 8.44 -5.42
CA LYS A 147 -1.94 9.70 -4.85
C LYS A 147 -1.18 10.15 -3.60
N TYR A 148 -0.82 9.22 -2.70
CA TYR A 148 -0.30 9.59 -1.36
C TYR A 148 1.22 9.42 -1.18
N LEU A 149 1.91 8.67 -2.04
CA LEU A 149 3.33 8.39 -1.87
C LEU A 149 4.13 8.99 -3.02
N PRO A 150 4.77 10.16 -2.88
CA PRO A 150 5.40 10.87 -4.00
C PRO A 150 6.56 10.08 -4.63
N ARG A 151 6.88 10.37 -5.90
CA ARG A 151 8.00 9.75 -6.61
C ARG A 151 9.37 10.26 -6.13
N PRO A 152 10.48 9.53 -6.42
CA PRO A 152 11.82 9.98 -6.06
C PRO A 152 12.18 11.35 -6.64
N GLU A 153 11.70 11.67 -7.84
CA GLU A 153 11.99 12.93 -8.54
C GLU A 153 11.29 14.15 -7.89
N ALA A 154 10.24 13.92 -7.10
CA ALA A 154 9.55 14.96 -6.34
C ALA A 154 10.22 15.25 -4.99
N ILE A 155 11.27 14.51 -4.62
CA ILE A 155 11.96 14.66 -3.34
C ILE A 155 13.13 15.65 -3.48
N PRO A 156 13.24 16.69 -2.64
CA PRO A 156 14.37 17.62 -2.69
C PRO A 156 15.71 16.91 -2.49
N ASN A 157 16.71 17.26 -3.31
CA ASN A 157 18.07 16.71 -3.25
C ASN A 157 18.79 16.90 -1.90
N SER A 158 18.27 17.77 -1.01
CA SER A 158 18.74 17.94 0.37
C SER A 158 18.35 16.77 1.30
N VAL A 159 17.37 15.95 0.91
CA VAL A 159 16.95 14.76 1.66
C VAL A 159 17.79 13.55 1.25
N ARG A 160 18.59 13.03 2.19
CA ARG A 160 19.38 11.80 1.95
C ARG A 160 18.47 10.60 1.73
N ARG A 161 18.88 9.67 0.85
CA ARG A 161 18.18 8.38 0.66
C ARG A 161 18.03 7.58 1.96
N SER A 162 18.98 7.67 2.89
CA SER A 162 18.89 7.04 4.22
C SER A 162 17.73 7.55 5.07
N ASP A 163 17.20 8.74 4.76
CA ASP A 163 16.03 9.35 5.40
C ASP A 163 14.73 9.07 4.59
N TRP A 164 14.76 8.21 3.55
CA TRP A 164 13.59 7.78 2.80
C TRP A 164 12.98 6.49 3.39
N MET A 165 11.65 6.43 3.42
CA MET A 165 10.89 5.18 3.47
C MET A 165 10.33 4.90 2.08
N VAL A 166 10.86 3.87 1.40
CA VAL A 166 10.37 3.49 0.08
C VAL A 166 9.23 2.50 0.19
N THR A 167 8.07 2.79 -0.37
CA THR A 167 7.03 1.78 -0.61
C THR A 167 7.14 1.31 -2.05
N VAL A 168 7.45 0.02 -2.21
CA VAL A 168 7.67 -0.60 -3.51
C VAL A 168 6.38 -1.24 -4.00
N TRP A 169 6.04 -1.00 -5.25
CA TRP A 169 5.10 -1.83 -6.00
C TRP A 169 5.91 -2.73 -6.94
N PRO A 170 5.98 -4.05 -6.69
CA PRO A 170 6.71 -4.98 -7.53
C PRO A 170 6.24 -4.93 -8.99
N LEU A 171 7.16 -4.66 -9.92
CA LEU A 171 6.84 -4.52 -11.34
C LEU A 171 7.93 -5.14 -12.21
N THR A 172 7.52 -5.96 -13.18
CA THR A 172 8.43 -6.64 -14.11
C THR A 172 9.11 -5.67 -15.09
N GLN A 173 8.48 -4.53 -15.39
CA GLN A 173 8.94 -3.53 -16.36
C GLN A 173 8.86 -2.10 -15.78
N PRO A 174 9.66 -1.77 -14.75
CA PRO A 174 9.62 -0.45 -14.08
C PRO A 174 10.02 0.71 -15.02
N GLU A 175 10.86 0.44 -16.01
CA GLU A 175 11.40 1.45 -16.92
C GLU A 175 10.46 1.84 -18.07
N ALA A 176 9.34 1.11 -18.23
CA ALA A 176 8.38 1.32 -19.31
C ALA A 176 7.70 2.69 -19.19
N ALA A 177 7.37 3.31 -20.34
CA ALA A 177 6.75 4.63 -20.38
C ALA A 177 5.41 4.73 -19.61
N PRO A 178 4.52 3.72 -19.60
CA PRO A 178 3.30 3.77 -18.78
C PRO A 178 3.59 3.70 -17.28
N ALA A 179 4.51 2.84 -16.82
CA ALA A 179 4.97 2.83 -15.44
C ALA A 179 5.57 4.19 -15.03
N LYS A 180 6.32 4.85 -15.93
CA LYS A 180 6.83 6.21 -15.72
C LYS A 180 5.76 7.30 -15.71
N LYS A 181 4.51 7.01 -16.08
CA LYS A 181 3.34 7.89 -15.97
C LYS A 181 2.38 7.52 -14.83
N ASP A 182 2.73 6.53 -14.00
CA ASP A 182 1.83 5.94 -13.00
C ASP A 182 0.53 5.36 -13.59
N ASP A 183 0.60 4.81 -14.81
CA ASP A 183 -0.52 4.13 -15.46
C ASP A 183 -0.92 2.88 -14.64
N CYS A 184 -2.04 2.99 -13.91
CA CYS A 184 -2.47 1.94 -13.01
C CYS A 184 -2.89 0.64 -13.70
N ASP A 185 -3.40 0.70 -14.93
CA ASP A 185 -3.75 -0.51 -15.68
C ASP A 185 -2.49 -1.28 -16.08
N PHE A 186 -1.46 -0.59 -16.58
CA PHE A 186 -0.15 -1.19 -16.84
C PHE A 186 0.52 -1.73 -15.56
N VAL A 187 0.50 -0.94 -14.49
CA VAL A 187 1.14 -1.27 -13.20
C VAL A 187 0.52 -2.50 -12.53
N ILE A 188 -0.76 -2.78 -12.82
CA ILE A 188 -1.45 -3.99 -12.39
C ILE A 188 -1.13 -5.17 -13.31
N ASP A 189 -1.21 -4.98 -14.62
CA ASP A 189 -1.03 -6.06 -15.60
C ASP A 189 0.43 -6.54 -15.72
N HIS A 190 1.40 -5.76 -15.23
CA HIS A 190 2.82 -6.12 -15.25
C HIS A 190 3.41 -6.31 -13.85
N TYR A 191 2.55 -6.54 -12.85
CA TYR A 191 2.92 -6.83 -11.46
C TYR A 191 3.91 -8.00 -11.35
N ASP A 192 4.99 -7.81 -10.59
CA ASP A 192 5.95 -8.88 -10.30
C ASP A 192 5.44 -9.74 -9.13
N LEU A 193 4.75 -10.83 -9.48
CA LEU A 193 4.18 -11.76 -8.51
C LEU A 193 5.23 -12.38 -7.59
N TYR A 194 6.45 -12.63 -8.07
CA TYR A 194 7.52 -13.19 -7.25
C TYR A 194 8.00 -12.18 -6.20
N GLY A 195 8.05 -10.90 -6.55
CA GLY A 195 8.29 -9.80 -5.59
C GLY A 195 7.22 -9.73 -4.49
N GLY A 196 5.95 -9.94 -4.84
CA GLY A 196 4.84 -10.02 -3.88
C GLY A 196 4.89 -11.24 -2.97
N ILE A 197 5.00 -12.44 -3.55
CA ILE A 197 4.98 -13.71 -2.81
C ILE A 197 6.19 -13.83 -1.88
N SER A 198 7.39 -13.46 -2.34
CA SER A 198 8.58 -13.48 -1.47
C SER A 198 8.43 -12.53 -0.27
N ALA A 199 7.84 -11.35 -0.46
CA ALA A 199 7.57 -10.41 0.62
C ALA A 199 6.59 -10.96 1.67
N ILE A 200 5.57 -11.72 1.24
CA ILE A 200 4.63 -12.41 2.12
C ILE A 200 5.35 -13.53 2.89
N GLN A 201 6.11 -14.38 2.20
CA GLN A 201 6.85 -15.49 2.81
C GLN A 201 7.87 -15.02 3.86
N ASP A 202 8.63 -13.96 3.57
CA ASP A 202 9.59 -13.39 4.52
C ASP A 202 8.92 -12.86 5.79
N ALA A 203 7.72 -12.29 5.67
CA ALA A 203 6.94 -11.80 6.81
C ALA A 203 6.30 -12.95 7.60
N GLU A 204 5.77 -13.98 6.92
CA GLU A 204 5.26 -15.20 7.56
C GLU A 204 6.37 -15.92 8.35
N LEU A 205 7.60 -15.98 7.81
CA LEU A 205 8.79 -16.49 8.51
C LEU A 205 9.21 -15.64 9.72
N GLN A 206 8.81 -14.36 9.75
CA GLN A 206 8.97 -13.44 10.88
C GLN A 206 7.77 -13.46 11.85
N GLY A 207 6.83 -14.39 11.65
CA GLY A 207 5.69 -14.62 12.52
C GLY A 207 4.45 -13.80 12.18
N ALA A 208 4.38 -13.19 10.98
CA ALA A 208 3.20 -12.44 10.57
C ALA A 208 2.04 -13.33 10.13
N ASP A 209 0.85 -13.13 10.73
CA ASP A 209 -0.40 -13.73 10.23
C ASP A 209 -0.95 -12.93 9.05
N LEU A 210 -0.58 -13.36 7.85
CA LEU A 210 -1.06 -12.87 6.56
C LEU A 210 -2.13 -13.78 5.94
N SER A 211 -2.86 -14.59 6.73
CA SER A 211 -3.82 -15.59 6.23
C SER A 211 -4.96 -15.08 5.32
N GLY A 212 -5.19 -13.76 5.26
CA GLY A 212 -6.17 -13.14 4.36
C GLY A 212 -5.84 -13.28 2.85
N PRO A 213 -6.81 -12.99 1.96
CA PRO A 213 -6.60 -12.94 0.51
C PRO A 213 -5.68 -11.78 0.05
N GLY A 214 -5.46 -10.77 0.89
CA GLY A 214 -4.73 -9.54 0.54
C GLY A 214 -5.61 -8.53 -0.23
N PRO A 215 -5.02 -7.44 -0.76
CA PRO A 215 -3.59 -7.15 -0.84
C PRO A 215 -2.99 -6.76 0.53
N PHE A 216 -1.66 -6.77 0.64
CA PHE A 216 -0.95 -6.39 1.88
C PHE A 216 -0.02 -5.19 1.66
N LEU A 217 0.19 -4.37 2.69
CA LEU A 217 1.43 -3.60 2.84
C LEU A 217 2.30 -4.29 3.89
N ILE A 218 3.54 -4.57 3.55
CA ILE A 218 4.50 -5.25 4.43
C ILE A 218 5.75 -4.38 4.54
N GLY A 219 6.16 -4.00 5.74
CA GLY A 219 7.20 -3.00 6.01
C GLY A 219 8.33 -3.47 6.92
N TRP A 220 9.56 -3.29 6.47
CA TRP A 220 10.78 -3.63 7.19
C TRP A 220 11.58 -2.39 7.55
N SER A 221 12.03 -2.37 8.81
CA SER A 221 13.02 -1.42 9.29
C SER A 221 13.98 -2.06 10.29
N PRO A 222 15.29 -1.74 10.25
CA PRO A 222 15.97 -1.09 9.13
C PRO A 222 15.81 -1.92 7.83
N ALA A 223 16.07 -1.35 6.65
CA ALA A 223 15.86 -2.05 5.38
C ALA A 223 16.61 -3.41 5.25
N SER A 224 17.62 -3.66 6.07
CA SER A 224 18.33 -4.94 6.19
C SER A 224 17.63 -6.00 7.04
N SER A 225 16.45 -5.74 7.62
CA SER A 225 15.74 -6.71 8.48
C SER A 225 14.87 -7.73 7.73
N ARG A 226 14.78 -7.66 6.40
CA ARG A 226 14.05 -8.63 5.56
C ARG A 226 14.54 -10.06 5.80
N GLY A 227 13.64 -11.01 6.05
CA GLY A 227 13.96 -12.43 6.25
C GLY A 227 14.79 -12.74 7.50
N VAL A 228 15.17 -11.74 8.30
CA VAL A 228 15.87 -11.94 9.57
C VAL A 228 14.85 -12.35 10.62
N LYS A 229 14.93 -13.60 11.08
CA LYS A 229 14.04 -14.13 12.14
C LYS A 229 14.03 -13.21 13.37
N ASP A 230 12.90 -13.16 14.06
CA ASP A 230 12.68 -12.41 15.30
C ASP A 230 12.86 -10.89 15.17
N LYS A 231 12.90 -10.36 13.93
CA LYS A 231 12.71 -8.93 13.64
C LYS A 231 11.23 -8.64 13.45
N VAL A 232 10.78 -7.59 14.13
CA VAL A 232 9.44 -7.02 13.98
C VAL A 232 9.23 -6.61 12.52
N VAL A 233 8.07 -6.95 11.97
CA VAL A 233 7.61 -6.54 10.64
C VAL A 233 6.27 -5.82 10.79
N LEU A 234 6.10 -4.71 10.06
CA LEU A 234 4.86 -3.97 10.02
C LEU A 234 3.97 -4.55 8.93
N THR A 235 2.79 -5.07 9.28
CA THR A 235 1.86 -5.65 8.29
C THR A 235 0.50 -4.97 8.30
N PHE A 236 -0.04 -4.73 7.12
CA PHE A 236 -1.36 -4.16 6.92
C PHE A 236 -2.11 -5.01 5.90
N ASP A 237 -3.07 -5.79 6.39
CA ASP A 237 -3.93 -6.65 5.59
C ASP A 237 -5.14 -5.85 5.08
N MET A 238 -5.11 -5.49 3.79
CA MET A 238 -6.18 -4.74 3.15
C MET A 238 -7.28 -5.66 2.60
N SER A 239 -7.36 -6.92 3.03
CA SER A 239 -8.38 -7.91 2.61
C SER A 239 -9.82 -7.41 2.68
N SER A 240 -10.16 -6.60 3.69
CA SER A 240 -11.49 -6.03 3.87
C SER A 240 -11.73 -4.70 3.13
N LEU A 241 -10.72 -4.14 2.45
CA LEU A 241 -10.83 -2.86 1.76
C LEU A 241 -11.36 -3.07 0.33
N ASP A 242 -12.47 -2.41 0.03
CA ASP A 242 -13.26 -2.60 -1.19
C ASP A 242 -13.71 -1.29 -1.85
N SER A 243 -13.34 -0.12 -1.31
CA SER A 243 -13.73 1.22 -1.77
C SER A 243 -12.52 2.14 -1.97
N GLN A 244 -12.61 3.13 -2.85
CA GLN A 244 -11.50 4.09 -3.08
C GLN A 244 -11.13 4.82 -1.79
N GLU A 245 -12.15 5.28 -1.05
CA GLU A 245 -11.96 5.99 0.21
C GLU A 245 -11.26 5.11 1.27
N SER A 246 -11.55 3.81 1.29
CA SER A 246 -10.91 2.87 2.22
C SER A 246 -9.41 2.68 1.92
N PHE A 247 -9.02 2.59 0.64
CA PHE A 247 -7.62 2.55 0.23
C PHE A 247 -6.92 3.91 0.43
N ASP A 248 -7.63 5.02 0.23
CA ASP A 248 -7.11 6.35 0.49
C ASP A 248 -6.77 6.53 1.98
N ARG A 249 -7.68 6.17 2.89
CA ARG A 249 -7.42 6.17 4.34
C ARG A 249 -6.25 5.25 4.71
N ALA A 250 -6.16 4.07 4.09
CA ALA A 250 -5.07 3.13 4.29
C ALA A 250 -3.69 3.72 3.92
N PHE A 251 -3.58 4.37 2.75
CA PHE A 251 -2.33 4.99 2.32
C PHE A 251 -2.01 6.31 3.06
N ILE A 252 -3.01 7.08 3.48
CA ILE A 252 -2.81 8.22 4.40
C ILE A 252 -2.23 7.72 5.73
N TRP A 253 -2.81 6.68 6.33
CA TRP A 253 -2.29 6.10 7.57
C TRP A 253 -0.85 5.59 7.41
N TRP A 254 -0.59 4.84 6.34
CA TRP A 254 0.74 4.35 6.01
C TRP A 254 1.73 5.51 5.89
N GLN A 255 1.44 6.50 5.03
CA GLN A 255 2.27 7.70 4.85
C GLN A 255 2.52 8.43 6.17
N GLN A 256 1.46 8.74 6.92
CA GLN A 256 1.58 9.50 8.16
C GLN A 256 2.36 8.74 9.21
N ARG A 257 2.02 7.47 9.51
CA ARG A 257 2.58 6.79 10.67
C ARG A 257 3.95 6.18 10.44
N VAL A 258 4.21 5.65 9.25
CA VAL A 258 5.54 5.14 8.89
C VAL A 258 6.57 6.27 8.80
N VAL A 259 6.17 7.46 8.34
CA VAL A 259 7.13 8.53 8.03
C VAL A 259 7.26 9.58 9.13
N SER A 260 6.17 9.97 9.78
CA SER A 260 6.18 11.16 10.67
C SER A 260 6.86 10.94 12.02
N ASP A 261 7.16 9.69 12.40
CA ASP A 261 7.82 9.37 13.67
C ASP A 261 9.05 8.46 13.43
N PRO A 262 10.23 9.05 13.17
CA PRO A 262 11.46 8.30 12.92
C PRO A 262 11.89 7.37 14.04
N LYS A 263 11.44 7.62 15.28
CA LYS A 263 11.77 6.79 16.44
C LYS A 263 11.12 5.42 16.37
N LEU A 264 10.00 5.31 15.65
CA LEU A 264 9.32 4.02 15.46
C LEU A 264 10.14 3.02 14.71
N TRP A 265 11.14 3.42 13.92
CA TRP A 265 11.74 2.52 12.94
C TRP A 265 13.24 2.64 12.76
N ARG A 266 13.90 3.78 13.04
CA ARG A 266 15.36 3.93 12.86
C ARG A 266 16.20 2.90 13.62
N HIS A 267 15.64 2.29 14.65
CA HIS A 267 16.27 1.24 15.47
C HIS A 267 15.51 -0.09 15.43
N GLY A 268 14.65 -0.29 14.42
CA GLY A 268 13.65 -1.36 14.35
C GLY A 268 12.27 -0.87 14.79
N TRP A 269 11.22 -1.66 14.48
CA TRP A 269 9.83 -1.31 14.80
C TRP A 269 9.50 -1.47 16.29
N SER A 270 8.97 -0.43 16.94
CA SER A 270 8.46 -0.51 18.33
C SER A 270 6.97 -0.87 18.34
N VAL A 271 6.65 -2.08 18.81
CA VAL A 271 5.27 -2.62 18.83
C VAL A 271 4.35 -1.77 19.71
N GLU A 272 4.82 -1.32 20.89
CA GLU A 272 4.06 -0.49 21.83
C GLU A 272 3.72 0.87 21.22
N ALA A 273 4.70 1.55 20.62
CA ALA A 273 4.51 2.86 20.03
C ALA A 273 3.64 2.81 18.77
N ILE A 274 3.69 1.71 18.02
CA ILE A 274 2.76 1.46 16.91
C ILE A 274 1.34 1.21 17.46
N ARG A 275 1.16 0.32 18.44
CA ARG A 275 -0.14 0.00 19.05
C ARG A 275 -0.83 1.23 19.65
N LEU A 276 -0.08 2.13 20.28
CA LEU A 276 -0.60 3.39 20.81
C LEU A 276 -1.13 4.32 19.72
N SER A 277 -0.42 4.44 18.60
CA SER A 277 -0.90 5.26 17.48
C SER A 277 -2.06 4.66 16.71
N VAL A 278 -2.20 3.34 16.74
CA VAL A 278 -3.31 2.66 16.07
C VAL A 278 -4.62 2.98 16.79
N ARG A 279 -4.59 3.06 18.13
CA ARG A 279 -5.67 3.66 18.95
C ARG A 279 -5.95 5.12 18.57
N ASP A 280 -4.92 5.97 18.59
CA ASP A 280 -4.99 7.40 18.20
C ASP A 280 -5.37 7.62 16.70
N PHE A 281 -5.42 6.57 15.88
CA PHE A 281 -6.03 6.61 14.55
C PHE A 281 -7.53 6.31 14.60
N PHE A 282 -7.98 5.33 15.40
CA PHE A 282 -9.42 5.06 15.57
C PHE A 282 -10.16 6.25 16.17
N ASP A 283 -9.55 6.91 17.16
CA ASP A 283 -10.07 8.13 17.79
C ASP A 283 -10.31 9.28 16.80
N ARG A 284 -9.68 9.23 15.60
CA ARG A 284 -9.79 10.26 14.55
C ARG A 284 -10.47 9.82 13.25
N TYR A 285 -10.50 8.51 12.94
CA TYR A 285 -10.92 8.00 11.62
C TYR A 285 -11.86 6.78 11.68
N GLY A 286 -12.22 6.28 12.87
CA GLY A 286 -13.26 5.25 13.07
C GLY A 286 -12.80 3.78 12.98
N GLU A 287 -13.68 2.87 13.37
CA GLU A 287 -13.34 1.46 13.63
C GLU A 287 -12.95 0.63 12.39
N SER A 288 -13.31 1.02 11.18
CA SER A 288 -13.13 0.17 9.98
C SER A 288 -11.67 -0.14 9.63
N ALA A 289 -10.70 0.54 10.25
CA ALA A 289 -9.27 0.23 10.14
C ALA A 289 -8.75 -0.83 11.13
N LEU A 290 -9.49 -1.16 12.20
CA LEU A 290 -9.04 -2.12 13.24
C LEU A 290 -8.69 -3.50 12.67
N ASN A 291 -9.58 -4.02 11.81
CA ASN A 291 -9.48 -5.39 11.29
C ASN A 291 -8.31 -5.58 10.31
N ALA A 292 -7.84 -4.49 9.72
CA ALA A 292 -6.85 -4.52 8.65
C ALA A 292 -5.41 -4.44 9.19
N ILE A 293 -5.12 -3.69 10.25
CA ILE A 293 -3.73 -3.53 10.74
C ILE A 293 -3.37 -4.63 11.76
N ARG A 294 -2.28 -5.37 11.50
CA ARG A 294 -1.80 -6.46 12.36
C ARG A 294 -0.30 -6.30 12.66
N PHE A 295 0.13 -6.58 13.90
CA PHE A 295 1.52 -6.38 14.32
C PHE A 295 2.12 -7.66 14.87
N PHE A 296 3.34 -7.98 14.42
CA PHE A 296 4.07 -9.17 14.83
C PHE A 296 5.51 -8.81 15.13
N GLY A 297 5.95 -9.18 16.33
CA GLY A 297 7.27 -8.93 16.87
C GLY A 297 7.56 -9.89 18.02
N GLY A 298 8.76 -10.49 18.01
CA GLY A 298 9.23 -11.32 19.10
C GLY A 298 9.43 -10.53 20.39
N LYS A 299 9.28 -11.22 21.53
CA LYS A 299 9.68 -10.71 22.86
C LYS A 299 11.19 -10.77 23.03
#